data_AF-D4ILD4-F1
#
_entry.id   AF-D4ILD4-F1
#
_cell.length_a   1.000
_cell.length_b   1.000
_cell.length_c   1.000
_cell.angle_alpha   90.00
_cell.angle_beta   90.00
_cell.angle_gamma   90.00
#
_symmetry.space_group_name_H-M   'P 1'
#
loop_
_entity.id
_entity.type
_entity.pdbx_description
1 polymer ?
#
loop_
_entity_poly.entity_id
_entity_poly.type
_entity_poly.pdbx_seq_one_letter_code
_entity_poly.pdbx_strand_id
1 'polypeptide(L)'
;MRKGLILGFVGNNPKHARRLPDDAFGQLIRGNVPLGYRTVLTGIEGNFEMGCAAATLRLRGEGLKIKLHIAITQGKYKTYLRYKRDNLRLSEAHRIIEQADKVEIIEGKTPLEAERLRDRHIVDKSDLLFYYSTQLRDDFRNKFISYYLEQQHPRKNVCDLSDKSGRAFVAKEASLRYMRERDLVVMANSIDRIYLQDWLAPDTDQLKKYFRAPKETAVVLLRDTGVCDPKLLPLRVFFYALSNSVITNLALPEKCWSESREYFDTFQNILRIIRLTRAHNIEIPDFNIFDFTRYGEIMRRIFQYQELK
;
A
#
# COMPACT_ATOMS: atom_id res chain seq x y z
N MET A 1 -3.93 5.40 20.43
CA MET A 1 -2.79 5.80 19.57
C MET A 1 -2.80 4.95 18.30
N ARG A 2 -2.96 5.55 17.12
CA ARG A 2 -2.88 4.80 15.85
C ARG A 2 -1.47 4.21 15.72
N LYS A 3 -1.35 2.89 15.69
CA LYS A 3 -0.09 2.17 15.42
C LYS A 3 0.37 2.60 14.03
N GLY A 4 1.55 3.20 13.92
CA GLY A 4 2.12 3.55 12.62
C GLY A 4 2.39 2.28 11.82
N LEU A 5 1.87 2.19 10.59
CA LEU A 5 2.08 1.01 9.77
C LEU A 5 3.56 0.87 9.36
N ILE A 6 4.00 -0.37 9.22
CA ILE A 6 5.36 -0.76 8.88
C ILE A 6 5.42 -1.22 7.43
N LEU A 7 6.27 -0.56 6.66
CA LEU A 7 6.61 -0.85 5.28
C LEU A 7 7.88 -1.71 5.24
N GLY A 8 7.73 -2.99 4.95
CA GLY A 8 8.81 -3.96 4.86
C GLY A 8 9.51 -3.97 3.51
N PHE A 9 10.83 -4.08 3.51
CA PHE A 9 11.61 -4.40 2.32
C PHE A 9 12.58 -5.53 2.66
N VAL A 10 12.43 -6.66 1.96
CA VAL A 10 13.28 -7.84 2.17
C VAL A 10 13.67 -8.49 0.86
N GLY A 11 14.90 -9.00 0.81
CA GLY A 11 15.38 -9.82 -0.29
C GLY A 11 16.62 -9.25 -0.97
N ASN A 12 16.96 -9.85 -2.11
CA ASN A 12 18.12 -9.45 -2.91
C ASN A 12 17.69 -8.98 -4.31
N ASN A 13 18.48 -8.08 -4.91
CA ASN A 13 18.42 -7.87 -6.36
C ASN A 13 18.85 -9.17 -7.05
N PRO A 14 18.02 -9.77 -7.92
CA PRO A 14 18.44 -10.91 -8.72
C PRO A 14 19.69 -10.57 -9.54
N LYS A 15 20.67 -11.48 -9.63
CA LYS A 15 21.94 -11.26 -10.36
C LYS A 15 21.78 -10.81 -11.82
N HIS A 16 20.60 -11.04 -12.42
CA HIS A 16 20.28 -10.68 -13.81
C HIS A 16 19.09 -9.72 -13.95
N ALA A 17 18.51 -9.26 -12.84
CA ALA A 17 17.47 -8.23 -12.89
C ALA A 17 18.10 -6.84 -12.82
N ARG A 18 17.51 -5.87 -13.52
CA ARG A 18 17.87 -4.46 -13.32
C ARG A 18 17.65 -4.12 -11.85
N ARG A 19 18.72 -3.71 -11.17
CA ARG A 19 18.66 -3.07 -9.85
C ARG A 19 17.57 -1.99 -9.90
N LEU A 20 16.68 -1.97 -8.91
CA LEU A 20 15.77 -0.84 -8.75
C LEU A 20 16.58 0.44 -8.61
N PRO A 21 16.30 1.46 -9.44
CA PRO A 21 16.90 2.77 -9.26
C PRO A 21 16.60 3.29 -7.85
N ASP A 22 17.52 4.02 -7.25
CA ASP A 22 17.35 4.56 -5.89
C ASP A 22 16.09 5.45 -5.78
N ASP A 23 15.71 6.10 -6.88
CA ASP A 23 14.49 6.90 -6.97
C ASP A 23 13.20 6.07 -6.96
N ALA A 24 13.25 4.81 -7.40
CA ALA A 24 12.10 3.91 -7.34
C ALA A 24 11.74 3.57 -5.88
N PHE A 25 12.74 3.31 -5.03
CA PHE A 25 12.50 3.16 -3.59
C PHE A 25 11.88 4.42 -2.99
N GLY A 26 12.40 5.59 -3.39
CA GLY A 26 11.85 6.88 -2.96
C GLY A 26 10.37 7.04 -3.33
N GLN A 27 9.98 6.66 -4.55
CA GLN A 27 8.59 6.68 -5.01
C GLN A 27 7.70 5.71 -4.24
N LEU A 28 8.17 4.47 -4.00
CA LEU A 28 7.43 3.47 -3.22
C LEU A 28 7.17 3.97 -1.80
N ILE A 29 8.18 4.54 -1.15
CA ILE A 29 8.06 5.09 0.19
C ILE A 29 7.12 6.31 0.20
N ARG A 30 7.35 7.31 -0.67
CA ARG A 30 6.52 8.52 -0.75
C ARG A 30 5.06 8.21 -1.04
N GLY A 31 4.77 7.23 -1.90
CA GLY A 31 3.40 6.79 -2.20
C GLY A 31 2.69 6.15 -1.02
N ASN A 32 3.43 5.56 -0.08
CA ASN A 32 2.89 4.85 1.08
C ASN A 32 2.76 5.73 2.33
N VAL A 33 3.50 6.83 2.44
CA VAL A 33 3.45 7.71 3.61
C VAL A 33 2.05 8.35 3.84
N PRO A 34 1.34 8.86 2.82
CA PRO A 34 -0.03 9.34 2.97
C PRO A 34 -1.00 8.24 3.41
N LEU A 35 -0.69 6.99 3.05
CA LEU A 35 -1.43 5.80 3.46
C LEU A 35 -1.05 5.36 4.90
N GLY A 36 -0.36 6.18 5.69
CA GLY A 36 -0.08 5.90 7.10
C GLY A 36 1.10 4.95 7.37
N TYR A 37 1.82 4.51 6.34
CA TYR A 37 3.10 3.79 6.49
C TYR A 37 4.20 4.78 6.85
N ARG A 38 4.44 4.93 8.15
CA ARG A 38 5.37 5.92 8.72
C ARG A 38 6.68 5.31 9.20
N THR A 39 6.84 4.00 9.06
CA THR A 39 8.02 3.25 9.45
C THR A 39 8.44 2.35 8.31
N VAL A 40 9.70 2.39 7.91
CA VAL A 40 10.31 1.41 7.01
C VAL A 40 11.06 0.38 7.86
N LEU A 41 10.91 -0.91 7.53
CA LEU A 41 11.64 -2.01 8.15
C LEU A 41 12.42 -2.80 7.08
N THR A 42 13.75 -2.90 7.24
CA THR A 42 14.60 -3.64 6.30
C THR A 42 15.85 -4.25 6.96
N GLY A 43 16.55 -5.13 6.25
CA GLY A 43 17.68 -5.88 6.80
C GLY A 43 19.07 -5.32 6.54
N ILE A 44 19.22 -4.42 5.57
CA ILE A 44 20.49 -3.92 5.00
C ILE A 44 21.45 -4.98 4.45
N GLU A 45 20.94 -6.14 4.01
CA GLU A 45 21.70 -7.11 3.24
C GLU A 45 21.65 -6.85 1.74
N GLY A 46 22.83 -6.70 1.15
CA GLY A 46 22.96 -6.45 -0.28
C GLY A 46 22.37 -5.12 -0.72
N ASN A 47 22.41 -4.88 -2.03
CA ASN A 47 22.11 -3.57 -2.59
C ASN A 47 20.62 -3.19 -2.52
N PHE A 48 19.71 -4.17 -2.48
CA PHE A 48 18.27 -3.91 -2.44
C PHE A 48 17.88 -3.25 -1.11
N GLU A 49 18.22 -3.90 0.01
CA GLU A 49 17.87 -3.42 1.35
C GLU A 49 18.68 -2.18 1.74
N MET A 50 19.97 -2.11 1.36
CA MET A 50 20.76 -0.90 1.55
C MET A 50 20.19 0.28 0.76
N GLY A 51 19.80 0.08 -0.50
CA GLY A 51 19.17 1.12 -1.32
C GLY A 51 17.86 1.64 -0.71
N CYS A 52 17.03 0.75 -0.17
CA CYS A 52 15.82 1.13 0.57
C CYS A 52 16.14 1.97 1.82
N ALA A 53 17.08 1.51 2.64
CA ALA A 53 17.47 2.22 3.85
C ALA A 53 18.06 3.61 3.53
N ALA A 54 18.94 3.70 2.53
CA ALA A 54 19.51 4.96 2.06
C ALA A 54 18.42 5.92 1.54
N ALA A 55 17.49 5.41 0.72
CA ALA A 55 16.35 6.20 0.24
C ALA A 55 15.48 6.70 1.40
N THR A 56 15.24 5.87 2.42
CA THR A 56 14.48 6.27 3.62
C THR A 56 15.17 7.41 4.36
N LEU A 57 16.47 7.31 4.60
CA LEU A 57 17.26 8.34 5.27
C LEU A 57 17.28 9.65 4.48
N ARG A 58 17.44 9.56 3.15
CA ARG A 58 17.37 10.72 2.24
C ARG A 58 16.02 11.42 2.34
N LEU A 59 14.92 10.68 2.21
CA LEU A 59 13.56 11.22 2.33
C LEU A 59 13.28 11.85 3.69
N ARG A 60 13.82 11.26 4.76
CA ARG A 60 13.73 11.82 6.11
C ARG A 60 14.48 13.15 6.19
N GLY A 61 15.66 13.25 5.58
CA GLY A 61 16.43 14.50 5.44
C GLY A 61 15.70 15.57 4.61
N GLU A 62 14.90 15.16 3.63
CA GLU A 62 14.00 16.04 2.84
C GLU A 62 12.75 16.49 3.62
N GLY A 63 12.58 16.08 4.89
CA GLY A 63 11.47 16.48 5.75
C GLY A 63 10.27 15.53 5.75
N LEU A 64 10.36 14.38 5.07
CA LEU A 64 9.31 13.36 5.13
C LEU A 64 9.28 12.75 6.55
N LYS A 65 8.14 12.88 7.25
CA LYS A 65 7.94 12.28 8.58
C LYS A 65 7.87 10.74 8.46
N ILE A 66 9.02 10.09 8.46
CA ILE A 66 9.20 8.64 8.35
C ILE A 66 10.34 8.16 9.26
N LYS A 67 10.22 6.94 9.78
CA LYS A 67 11.25 6.27 10.59
C LYS A 67 11.89 5.13 9.81
N LEU A 68 13.18 4.89 10.06
CA LEU A 68 13.92 3.73 9.60
C LEU A 68 14.18 2.78 10.76
N HIS A 69 13.59 1.59 10.71
CA HIS A 69 13.95 0.46 11.56
C HIS A 69 14.75 -0.54 10.73
N ILE A 70 15.81 -1.08 11.31
CA ILE A 70 16.60 -2.14 10.68
C ILE A 70 16.64 -3.39 11.54
N ALA A 71 16.64 -4.55 10.91
CA ALA A 71 16.88 -5.84 11.57
C ALA A 71 18.21 -6.41 11.04
N ILE A 72 19.20 -6.64 11.89
CA ILE A 72 20.52 -7.13 11.47
C ILE A 72 20.92 -8.35 12.29
N THR A 73 21.78 -9.20 11.72
CA THR A 73 22.29 -10.35 12.48
C THR A 73 23.29 -9.90 13.54
N GLN A 74 23.40 -10.68 14.62
CA GLN A 74 24.37 -10.44 15.69
C GLN A 74 25.82 -10.37 15.17
N GLY A 75 26.16 -11.18 14.16
CA GLY A 75 27.48 -11.14 13.50
C GLY A 75 27.77 -9.80 12.81
N LYS A 76 26.77 -9.24 12.11
CA LYS A 76 26.89 -7.94 11.44
C LYS A 76 27.01 -6.80 12.45
N TYR A 77 26.24 -6.86 13.54
CA TYR A 77 26.33 -5.87 14.61
C TYR A 77 27.69 -5.90 15.32
N LYS A 78 28.22 -7.09 15.66
CA LYS A 78 29.57 -7.25 16.22
C LYS A 78 30.66 -6.69 15.30
N THR A 79 30.51 -6.87 13.99
CA THR A 79 31.43 -6.31 12.99
C THR A 79 31.43 -4.79 13.02
N TYR A 80 30.24 -4.17 13.05
CA TYR A 80 30.10 -2.72 13.21
C TYR A 80 30.76 -2.21 14.52
N LEU A 81 30.48 -2.86 15.66
CA LEU A 81 31.07 -2.48 16.95
C LEU A 81 32.61 -2.54 16.92
N ARG A 82 33.18 -3.58 16.30
CA ARG A 82 34.63 -3.69 16.12
C ARG A 82 35.18 -2.52 15.29
N TYR A 83 34.55 -2.18 14.17
CA TYR A 83 34.98 -1.06 13.34
C TYR A 83 34.94 0.27 14.09
N LYS A 84 33.90 0.48 14.90
CA LYS A 84 33.76 1.69 15.72
C LYS A 84 34.82 1.76 16.82
N ARG A 85 35.05 0.66 17.52
CA ARG A 85 36.08 0.55 18.58
C ARG A 85 37.48 0.80 18.03
N ASP A 86 37.78 0.24 16.85
CA ASP A 86 39.11 0.29 16.25
C ASP A 86 39.31 1.56 15.38
N ASN A 87 38.36 2.52 15.43
CA ASN A 87 38.34 3.76 14.65
C ASN A 87 38.57 3.57 13.13
N LEU A 88 38.02 2.47 12.59
CA LEU A 88 38.12 2.13 11.17
C LEU A 88 37.10 2.91 10.33
N ARG A 89 37.42 3.12 9.05
CA ARG A 89 36.52 3.76 8.10
C ARG A 89 35.19 3.00 8.00
N LEU A 90 34.10 3.65 8.39
CA LEU A 90 32.75 3.07 8.35
C LEU A 90 32.23 2.92 6.91
N SER A 91 31.70 1.74 6.61
CA SER A 91 30.97 1.45 5.38
C SER A 91 29.59 2.11 5.38
N GLU A 92 28.92 2.10 4.22
CA GLU A 92 27.54 2.60 4.11
C GLU A 92 26.59 1.87 5.08
N ALA A 93 26.68 0.55 5.16
CA ALA A 93 25.90 -0.26 6.10
C ALA A 93 26.11 0.18 7.56
N HIS A 94 27.35 0.50 7.96
CA HIS A 94 27.64 1.01 9.30
C HIS A 94 27.01 2.38 9.56
N ARG A 95 27.06 3.29 8.58
CA ARG A 95 26.43 4.61 8.68
C ARG A 95 24.90 4.51 8.77
N ILE A 96 24.31 3.52 8.10
CA ILE A 96 22.86 3.24 8.22
C ILE A 96 22.53 2.77 9.63
N ILE A 97 23.35 1.89 10.23
CA ILE A 97 23.16 1.43 11.62
C ILE A 97 23.15 2.61 12.58
N GLU A 98 24.04 3.61 12.40
CA GLU A 98 24.09 4.79 13.27
C GLU A 98 22.88 5.74 13.10
N GLN A 99 22.28 5.76 11.92
CA GLN A 99 21.18 6.69 11.59
C GLN A 99 19.78 6.08 11.74
N ALA A 100 19.67 4.76 11.91
CA ALA A 100 18.40 4.09 12.08
C ALA A 100 17.74 4.52 13.40
N ASP A 101 16.43 4.76 13.37
CA ASP A 101 15.64 5.06 14.57
C ASP A 101 15.56 3.86 15.51
N LYS A 102 15.71 2.65 14.96
CA LYS A 102 15.73 1.40 15.73
C LYS A 102 16.60 0.35 15.04
N VAL A 103 17.43 -0.32 15.80
CA VAL A 103 18.23 -1.48 15.37
C VAL A 103 17.79 -2.70 16.17
N GLU A 104 17.22 -3.69 15.49
CA GLU A 104 16.84 -4.97 16.08
C GLU A 104 17.92 -6.01 15.74
N ILE A 105 18.53 -6.57 16.77
CA ILE A 105 19.61 -7.54 16.63
C ILE A 105 19.00 -8.93 16.68
N ILE A 106 19.20 -9.70 15.61
CA ILE A 106 18.66 -11.06 15.47
C ILE A 106 19.76 -12.08 15.73
N GLU A 107 19.49 -12.95 16.70
CA GLU A 107 20.37 -14.03 17.10
C GLU A 107 19.89 -15.37 16.51
N GLY A 108 20.84 -16.21 16.11
CA GLY A 108 20.59 -17.57 15.64
C GLY A 108 21.78 -18.45 16.04
N LYS A 109 21.58 -19.76 16.10
CA LYS A 109 22.66 -20.70 16.49
C LYS A 109 23.75 -20.76 15.43
N THR A 110 23.38 -20.51 14.17
CA THR A 110 24.30 -20.43 13.04
C THR A 110 24.11 -19.11 12.27
N PRO A 111 25.10 -18.65 11.49
CA PRO A 111 24.94 -17.46 10.64
C PRO A 111 23.75 -17.56 9.68
N LEU A 112 23.57 -18.73 9.04
CA LEU A 112 22.46 -18.98 8.11
C LEU A 112 21.10 -18.95 8.81
N GLU A 113 21.02 -19.50 10.03
CA GLU A 113 19.80 -19.42 10.84
C GLU A 113 19.47 -17.98 11.22
N ALA A 114 20.47 -17.19 11.65
CA ALA A 114 20.28 -15.79 11.98
C ALA A 114 19.77 -14.96 10.77
N GLU A 115 20.29 -15.23 9.57
CA GLU A 115 19.81 -14.61 8.33
C GLU A 115 18.35 -14.97 8.04
N ARG A 116 17.97 -16.25 8.17
CA ARG A 116 16.59 -16.70 7.98
C ARG A 116 15.65 -16.10 9.02
N LEU A 117 16.07 -16.03 10.28
CA LEU A 117 15.29 -15.41 11.36
C LEU A 117 15.10 -13.92 11.13
N ARG A 118 16.13 -13.22 10.62
CA ARG A 118 16.01 -11.80 10.25
C ARG A 118 14.98 -11.61 9.14
N ASP A 119 15.05 -12.41 8.09
CA ASP A 119 14.13 -12.29 6.96
C ASP A 119 12.68 -12.58 7.40
N ARG A 120 12.47 -13.63 8.22
CA ARG A 120 11.18 -13.91 8.85
C ARG A 120 10.70 -12.75 9.70
N HIS A 121 11.57 -12.17 10.52
CA HIS A 121 11.21 -11.04 11.37
C HIS A 121 10.73 -9.83 10.58
N ILE A 122 11.40 -9.50 9.46
CA ILE A 122 10.96 -8.42 8.57
C ILE A 122 9.62 -8.78 7.95
N VAL A 123 9.45 -10.01 7.46
CA VAL A 123 8.16 -10.50 6.96
C VAL A 123 7.11 -10.31 8.05
N ASP A 124 7.23 -10.97 9.20
CA ASP A 124 6.24 -11.02 10.27
C ASP A 124 5.81 -9.64 10.75
N LYS A 125 6.75 -8.71 10.94
CA LYS A 125 6.48 -7.38 11.50
C LYS A 125 6.00 -6.34 10.49
N SER A 126 6.06 -6.64 9.20
CA SER A 126 5.61 -5.68 8.18
C SER A 126 4.11 -5.78 7.94
N ASP A 127 3.44 -4.65 7.86
CA ASP A 127 2.03 -4.57 7.46
C ASP A 127 1.87 -4.66 5.94
N LEU A 128 2.90 -4.23 5.21
CA LEU A 128 3.04 -4.37 3.77
C LEU A 128 4.50 -4.71 3.43
N LEU A 129 4.71 -5.75 2.64
CA LEU A 129 6.06 -6.23 2.31
C LEU A 129 6.36 -6.05 0.82
N PHE A 130 7.44 -5.34 0.50
CA PHE A 130 8.05 -5.35 -0.82
C PHE A 130 9.19 -6.36 -0.87
N TYR A 131 9.15 -7.25 -1.85
CA TYR A 131 10.19 -8.25 -2.06
C TYR A 131 10.29 -8.62 -3.54
N TYR A 132 11.30 -9.39 -3.91
CA TYR A 132 11.41 -10.00 -5.23
C TYR A 132 11.11 -11.49 -5.14
N SER A 133 10.11 -11.97 -5.87
CA SER A 133 10.10 -13.38 -6.25
C SER A 133 11.06 -13.58 -7.42
N THR A 134 11.72 -14.72 -7.46
CA THR A 134 12.63 -15.07 -8.55
C THR A 134 12.41 -16.52 -8.91
N GLN A 135 12.33 -16.77 -10.22
CA GLN A 135 12.28 -18.12 -10.77
C GLN A 135 13.69 -18.71 -11.01
N LEU A 136 14.75 -17.92 -10.77
CA LEU A 136 16.13 -18.37 -11.00
C LEU A 136 16.53 -19.43 -9.96
N ARG A 137 17.24 -20.47 -10.43
CA ARG A 137 17.60 -21.64 -9.60
C ARG A 137 18.49 -21.28 -8.40
N ASP A 138 19.30 -20.24 -8.49
CA ASP A 138 20.41 -20.01 -7.53
C ASP A 138 20.12 -18.98 -6.43
N ASP A 139 18.89 -18.47 -6.33
CA ASP A 139 18.52 -17.48 -5.32
C ASP A 139 17.76 -18.12 -4.14
N PHE A 140 18.51 -18.79 -3.29
CA PHE A 140 17.97 -19.50 -2.12
C PHE A 140 17.25 -18.58 -1.14
N ARG A 141 17.69 -17.33 -0.98
CA ARG A 141 17.11 -16.38 -0.03
C ARG A 141 15.72 -15.94 -0.48
N ASN A 142 15.58 -15.50 -1.73
CA ASN A 142 14.28 -15.08 -2.26
C ASN A 142 13.30 -16.27 -2.36
N LYS A 143 13.78 -17.48 -2.69
CA LYS A 143 12.96 -18.71 -2.63
C LYS A 143 12.44 -19.01 -1.22
N PHE A 144 13.31 -18.87 -0.21
CA PHE A 144 12.90 -19.04 1.19
C PHE A 144 11.82 -18.03 1.59
N ILE A 145 11.98 -16.76 1.20
CA ILE A 145 10.98 -15.71 1.47
C ILE A 145 9.64 -16.06 0.80
N SER A 146 9.63 -16.40 -0.49
CA SER A 146 8.41 -16.81 -1.20
C SER A 146 7.74 -18.01 -0.54
N TYR A 147 8.51 -19.06 -0.25
CA TYR A 147 7.99 -20.27 0.42
C TYR A 147 7.42 -19.95 1.81
N TYR A 148 8.11 -19.12 2.60
CA TYR A 148 7.64 -18.73 3.93
C TYR A 148 6.33 -17.93 3.86
N LEU A 149 6.20 -17.02 2.88
CA LEU A 149 4.97 -16.26 2.64
C LEU A 149 3.81 -17.18 2.28
N GLU A 150 4.00 -18.11 1.34
CA GLU A 150 2.96 -19.05 0.92
C GLU A 150 2.46 -19.93 2.07
N GLN A 151 3.36 -20.40 2.92
CA GLN A 151 3.02 -21.35 3.99
C GLN A 151 2.47 -20.68 5.25
N GLN A 152 3.06 -19.55 5.67
CA GLN A 152 2.78 -18.97 6.99
C GLN A 152 1.93 -17.70 6.91
N HIS A 153 1.90 -17.05 5.74
CA HIS A 153 1.29 -15.73 5.55
C HIS A 153 0.49 -15.63 4.24
N PRO A 154 -0.41 -16.59 3.93
CA PRO A 154 -1.09 -16.63 2.62
C PRO A 154 -2.02 -15.43 2.37
N ARG A 155 -2.35 -14.66 3.40
CA ARG A 155 -3.19 -13.45 3.33
C ARG A 155 -2.41 -12.16 3.60
N LYS A 156 -1.08 -12.24 3.71
CA LYS A 156 -0.27 -11.07 4.01
C LYS A 156 -0.23 -10.15 2.81
N ASN A 157 -0.23 -8.87 3.12
CA ASN A 157 -0.09 -7.82 2.14
C ASN A 157 1.33 -7.78 1.58
N VAL A 158 1.52 -8.33 0.38
CA VAL A 158 2.82 -8.43 -0.27
C VAL A 158 2.79 -7.84 -1.67
N CYS A 159 3.89 -7.20 -2.03
CA CYS A 159 4.17 -6.72 -3.37
C CYS A 159 5.43 -7.42 -3.87
N ASP A 160 5.25 -8.29 -4.84
CA ASP A 160 6.35 -8.81 -5.62
C ASP A 160 6.76 -7.78 -6.68
N LEU A 161 7.96 -7.23 -6.52
CA LEU A 161 8.54 -6.23 -7.41
C LEU A 161 9.01 -6.80 -8.75
N SER A 162 8.99 -8.13 -8.91
CA SER A 162 9.10 -8.76 -10.23
C SER A 162 7.82 -8.59 -11.06
N ASP A 163 6.70 -8.34 -10.39
CA ASP A 163 5.41 -8.08 -11.01
C ASP A 163 5.15 -6.56 -11.12
N LYS A 164 4.54 -6.13 -12.23
CA LYS A 164 4.36 -4.71 -12.58
C LYS A 164 3.30 -4.00 -11.71
N SER A 165 2.72 -4.69 -10.73
CA SER A 165 1.45 -4.32 -10.10
C SER A 165 1.56 -3.72 -8.69
N GLY A 166 2.77 -3.65 -8.13
CA GLY A 166 2.99 -3.41 -6.70
C GLY A 166 2.21 -2.27 -6.04
N ARG A 167 2.15 -1.10 -6.68
CA ARG A 167 1.44 0.07 -6.16
C ARG A 167 -0.07 -0.16 -6.01
N ALA A 168 -0.69 -0.93 -6.91
CA ALA A 168 -2.14 -1.12 -6.90
C ALA A 168 -2.63 -1.98 -5.75
N PHE A 169 -1.84 -2.98 -5.38
CA PHE A 169 -2.13 -3.81 -4.22
C PHE A 169 -2.11 -2.99 -2.92
N VAL A 170 -1.09 -2.16 -2.77
CA VAL A 170 -0.96 -1.21 -1.65
C VAL A 170 -2.15 -0.25 -1.58
N ALA A 171 -2.48 0.36 -2.71
CA ALA A 171 -3.56 1.32 -2.80
C ALA A 171 -4.90 0.66 -2.45
N LYS A 172 -5.15 -0.59 -2.91
CA LYS A 172 -6.31 -1.39 -2.49
C LYS A 172 -6.39 -1.51 -0.97
N GLU A 173 -5.36 -2.05 -0.34
CA GLU A 173 -5.38 -2.31 1.11
C GLU A 173 -5.54 -1.05 1.94
N ALA A 174 -4.83 0.01 1.55
CA ALA A 174 -4.97 1.29 2.21
C ALA A 174 -6.37 1.90 2.02
N SER A 175 -7.00 1.68 0.87
CA SER A 175 -8.37 2.13 0.59
C SER A 175 -9.39 1.37 1.43
N LEU A 176 -9.28 0.04 1.47
CA LEU A 176 -10.16 -0.81 2.28
C LEU A 176 -10.07 -0.45 3.76
N ARG A 177 -8.86 -0.28 4.29
CA ARG A 177 -8.67 0.16 5.67
C ARG A 177 -9.21 1.57 5.90
N TYR A 178 -8.97 2.51 5.00
CA TYR A 178 -9.48 3.88 5.11
C TYR A 178 -11.00 3.92 5.25
N MET A 179 -11.69 3.07 4.47
CA MET A 179 -13.14 2.89 4.53
C MET A 179 -13.60 2.21 5.82
N ARG A 180 -12.92 1.14 6.26
CA ARG A 180 -13.23 0.41 7.50
C ARG A 180 -13.08 1.28 8.74
N GLU A 181 -12.00 2.05 8.84
CA GLU A 181 -11.74 2.95 9.98
C GLU A 181 -12.78 4.07 10.12
N ARG A 182 -13.63 4.26 9.10
CA ARG A 182 -14.65 5.30 9.04
C ARG A 182 -16.06 4.73 8.93
N ASP A 183 -16.24 3.42 9.07
CA ASP A 183 -17.54 2.76 8.92
C ASP A 183 -18.26 3.15 7.61
N LEU A 184 -17.49 3.28 6.52
CA LEU A 184 -17.95 3.74 5.19
C LEU A 184 -18.46 5.19 5.13
N VAL A 185 -18.27 5.98 6.18
CA VAL A 185 -18.57 7.41 6.21
C VAL A 185 -17.36 8.20 5.71
N VAL A 186 -17.31 8.43 4.40
CA VAL A 186 -16.22 9.20 3.78
C VAL A 186 -16.79 10.52 3.24
N MET A 187 -16.51 11.60 3.96
CA MET A 187 -17.05 12.92 3.65
C MET A 187 -16.30 13.58 2.48
N ALA A 188 -17.04 14.26 1.61
CA ALA A 188 -16.51 14.97 0.44
C ALA A 188 -15.42 15.99 0.79
N ASN A 189 -15.55 16.67 1.93
CA ASN A 189 -14.58 17.67 2.37
C ASN A 189 -13.37 17.07 3.11
N SER A 190 -13.46 15.84 3.63
CA SER A 190 -12.39 15.22 4.43
C SER A 190 -11.62 14.10 3.72
N ILE A 191 -12.10 13.61 2.56
CA ILE A 191 -11.38 12.57 1.80
C ILE A 191 -9.97 13.03 1.42
N ASP A 192 -8.95 12.21 1.67
CA ASP A 192 -7.57 12.55 1.30
C ASP A 192 -7.36 12.54 -0.21
N ARG A 193 -6.50 13.43 -0.70
CA ARG A 193 -6.19 13.60 -2.13
C ARG A 193 -5.70 12.31 -2.80
N ILE A 194 -5.02 11.44 -2.07
CA ILE A 194 -4.51 10.17 -2.61
C ILE A 194 -5.65 9.23 -3.02
N TYR A 195 -6.72 9.15 -2.22
CA TYR A 195 -7.88 8.32 -2.52
C TYR A 195 -8.71 8.91 -3.66
N LEU A 196 -8.83 10.25 -3.74
CA LEU A 196 -9.42 10.91 -4.91
C LEU A 196 -8.68 10.58 -6.21
N GLN A 197 -7.36 10.36 -6.15
CA GLN A 197 -6.58 9.97 -7.33
C GLN A 197 -6.72 8.48 -7.64
N ASP A 198 -6.53 7.62 -6.65
CA ASP A 198 -6.44 6.18 -6.84
C ASP A 198 -7.83 5.53 -7.08
N TRP A 199 -8.92 6.16 -6.66
CA TRP A 199 -10.30 5.63 -6.84
C TRP A 199 -10.96 6.10 -8.15
N LEU A 200 -10.29 6.96 -8.91
CA LEU A 200 -10.76 7.37 -10.23
C LEU A 200 -10.35 6.35 -11.30
N ALA A 201 -11.32 5.83 -12.03
CA ALA A 201 -11.10 5.04 -13.22
C ALA A 201 -10.57 5.94 -14.35
N PRO A 202 -9.47 5.54 -15.02
CA PRO A 202 -9.00 6.24 -16.22
C PRO A 202 -10.05 6.26 -17.33
N ASP A 203 -10.78 5.15 -17.46
CA ASP A 203 -11.85 4.97 -18.44
C ASP A 203 -12.95 4.08 -17.83
N THR A 204 -14.14 4.67 -17.61
CA THR A 204 -15.31 3.99 -17.04
C THR A 204 -15.98 3.03 -18.02
N ASP A 205 -15.76 3.20 -19.33
CA ASP A 205 -16.36 2.36 -20.36
C ASP A 205 -15.68 1.01 -20.47
N GLN A 206 -14.35 0.97 -20.30
CA GLN A 206 -13.58 -0.27 -20.19
C GLN A 206 -14.05 -1.17 -19.04
N LEU A 207 -14.71 -0.58 -18.04
CA LEU A 207 -15.21 -1.27 -16.86
C LEU A 207 -16.66 -1.77 -17.01
N LYS A 208 -17.37 -1.42 -18.10
CA LYS A 208 -18.78 -1.82 -18.33
C LYS A 208 -19.00 -3.33 -18.23
N LYS A 209 -18.05 -4.14 -18.71
CA LYS A 209 -18.15 -5.61 -18.69
C LYS A 209 -18.33 -6.20 -17.28
N TYR A 210 -17.86 -5.52 -16.24
CA TYR A 210 -17.92 -5.97 -14.84
C TYR A 210 -19.29 -5.77 -14.19
N PHE A 211 -20.22 -5.09 -14.87
CA PHE A 211 -21.58 -4.84 -14.39
C PHE A 211 -22.61 -5.79 -15.02
N ARG A 212 -22.19 -6.74 -15.88
CA ARG A 212 -23.10 -7.76 -16.44
C ARG A 212 -23.64 -8.71 -15.38
N ALA A 213 -22.81 -9.04 -14.40
CA ALA A 213 -23.09 -9.93 -13.28
C ALA A 213 -22.44 -9.32 -12.03
N PRO A 214 -22.99 -8.21 -11.49
CA PRO A 214 -22.28 -7.35 -10.55
C PRO A 214 -22.06 -8.02 -9.18
N LYS A 215 -22.99 -8.87 -8.74
CA LYS A 215 -22.89 -9.62 -7.48
C LYS A 215 -21.77 -10.65 -7.53
N GLU A 216 -21.72 -11.44 -8.60
CA GLU A 216 -20.68 -12.44 -8.85
C GLU A 216 -19.32 -11.75 -9.02
N THR A 217 -19.31 -10.64 -9.75
CA THR A 217 -18.11 -9.83 -9.96
C THR A 217 -17.58 -9.26 -8.65
N ALA A 218 -18.45 -8.73 -7.78
CA ALA A 218 -18.06 -8.27 -6.45
C ALA A 218 -17.42 -9.40 -5.63
N VAL A 219 -18.04 -10.59 -5.62
CA VAL A 219 -17.48 -11.76 -4.92
C VAL A 219 -16.08 -12.10 -5.45
N VAL A 220 -15.87 -12.13 -6.76
CA VAL A 220 -14.57 -12.44 -7.36
C VAL A 220 -13.54 -11.34 -7.05
N LEU A 221 -13.91 -10.07 -7.24
CA LEU A 221 -13.00 -8.93 -7.03
C LEU A 221 -12.63 -8.73 -5.56
N LEU A 222 -13.48 -9.13 -4.62
CA LEU A 222 -13.24 -8.99 -3.18
C LEU A 222 -12.60 -10.22 -2.53
N ARG A 223 -12.51 -11.36 -3.23
CA ARG A 223 -11.92 -12.62 -2.70
C ARG A 223 -10.40 -12.62 -2.53
N ASP A 224 -9.71 -11.53 -2.89
CA ASP A 224 -8.26 -11.35 -2.66
C ASP A 224 -7.34 -12.40 -3.27
N THR A 225 -7.83 -13.17 -4.23
CA THR A 225 -7.03 -14.17 -4.95
C THR A 225 -6.36 -13.53 -6.16
N GLY A 226 -5.24 -12.84 -5.93
CA GLY A 226 -4.29 -12.49 -7.00
C GLY A 226 -3.89 -11.01 -7.08
N VAL A 227 -2.95 -10.78 -8.00
CA VAL A 227 -2.38 -9.47 -8.35
C VAL A 227 -3.49 -8.42 -8.55
N CYS A 228 -3.40 -7.32 -7.81
CA CYS A 228 -4.34 -6.22 -7.97
C CYS A 228 -3.99 -5.45 -9.24
N ASP A 229 -4.75 -5.64 -10.33
CA ASP A 229 -4.67 -4.75 -11.49
C ASP A 229 -5.03 -3.31 -11.04
N PRO A 230 -4.11 -2.34 -11.20
CA PRO A 230 -4.36 -0.93 -10.87
C PRO A 230 -5.66 -0.38 -11.49
N LYS A 231 -6.03 -0.84 -12.69
CA LYS A 231 -7.23 -0.38 -13.39
C LYS A 231 -8.52 -0.83 -12.71
N LEU A 232 -8.46 -1.89 -11.90
CA LEU A 232 -9.61 -2.46 -11.21
C LEU A 232 -9.76 -1.95 -9.77
N LEU A 233 -8.81 -1.16 -9.27
CA LEU A 233 -8.89 -0.58 -7.94
C LEU A 233 -10.18 0.24 -7.72
N PRO A 234 -10.59 1.14 -8.63
CA PRO A 234 -11.87 1.85 -8.53
C PRO A 234 -13.07 0.92 -8.34
N LEU A 235 -13.12 -0.19 -9.10
CA LEU A 235 -14.19 -1.18 -8.99
C LEU A 235 -14.16 -1.91 -7.65
N ARG A 236 -12.98 -2.29 -7.17
CA ARG A 236 -12.83 -2.99 -5.88
C ARG A 236 -13.31 -2.12 -4.73
N VAL A 237 -12.94 -0.84 -4.73
CA VAL A 237 -13.39 0.13 -3.72
C VAL A 237 -14.90 0.30 -3.78
N PHE A 238 -15.45 0.51 -4.98
CA PHE A 238 -16.88 0.66 -5.18
C PHE A 238 -17.66 -0.58 -4.72
N PHE A 239 -17.29 -1.77 -5.18
CA PHE A 239 -17.98 -3.00 -4.81
C PHE A 239 -17.82 -3.34 -3.33
N TYR A 240 -16.70 -2.99 -2.70
CA TYR A 240 -16.56 -3.11 -1.25
C TYR A 240 -17.59 -2.23 -0.52
N ALA A 241 -17.66 -0.95 -0.85
CA ALA A 241 -18.61 -0.03 -0.23
C ALA A 241 -20.08 -0.43 -0.52
N LEU A 242 -20.40 -0.81 -1.76
CA LEU A 242 -21.74 -1.24 -2.16
C LEU A 242 -22.14 -2.52 -1.42
N SER A 243 -21.28 -3.55 -1.39
CA SER A 243 -21.58 -4.83 -0.73
C SER A 243 -21.88 -4.62 0.74
N ASN A 244 -21.09 -3.80 1.44
CA ASN A 244 -21.33 -3.54 2.85
C ASN A 244 -22.58 -2.68 3.08
N SER A 245 -22.87 -1.72 2.20
CA SER A 245 -24.09 -0.90 2.30
C SER A 245 -25.36 -1.72 2.08
N VAL A 246 -25.31 -2.71 1.18
CA VAL A 246 -26.40 -3.67 0.95
C VAL A 246 -26.64 -4.54 2.19
N ILE A 247 -25.57 -4.97 2.86
CA ILE A 247 -25.66 -5.79 4.08
C ILE A 247 -26.25 -4.97 5.25
N THR A 248 -25.89 -3.71 5.40
CA THR A 248 -26.22 -2.93 6.59
C THR A 248 -27.52 -2.14 6.49
N ASN A 249 -27.87 -1.59 5.33
CA ASN A 249 -28.79 -0.44 5.29
C ASN A 249 -29.83 -0.44 4.14
N LEU A 250 -29.99 -1.53 3.37
CA LEU A 250 -30.84 -1.50 2.17
C LEU A 250 -31.95 -2.55 2.22
N ALA A 251 -33.20 -2.06 2.18
CA ALA A 251 -34.42 -2.88 2.19
C ALA A 251 -34.62 -3.69 0.89
N LEU A 252 -33.89 -3.40 -0.20
CA LEU A 252 -34.03 -4.06 -1.51
C LEU A 252 -32.67 -4.36 -2.16
N PRO A 253 -31.94 -5.39 -1.71
CA PRO A 253 -30.62 -5.77 -2.23
C PRO A 253 -30.58 -5.95 -3.75
N GLU A 254 -31.60 -6.58 -4.34
CA GLU A 254 -31.64 -6.87 -5.78
C GLU A 254 -31.69 -5.60 -6.63
N LYS A 255 -32.43 -4.57 -6.18
CA LYS A 255 -32.49 -3.27 -6.86
C LYS A 255 -31.13 -2.59 -6.88
N CYS A 256 -30.40 -2.67 -5.77
CA CYS A 256 -29.07 -2.05 -5.66
C CYS A 256 -28.03 -2.72 -6.56
N TRP A 257 -28.12 -4.04 -6.75
CA TRP A 257 -27.27 -4.74 -7.70
C TRP A 257 -27.63 -4.42 -9.14
N SER A 258 -28.92 -4.31 -9.49
CA SER A 258 -29.34 -3.92 -10.84
C SER A 258 -28.91 -2.49 -11.21
N GLU A 259 -28.95 -1.56 -10.25
CA GLU A 259 -28.56 -0.14 -10.45
C GLU A 259 -27.06 0.11 -10.25
N SER A 260 -26.27 -0.93 -9.93
CA SER A 260 -24.85 -0.79 -9.58
C SER A 260 -24.00 -0.05 -10.62
N ARG A 261 -24.36 -0.14 -11.91
CA ARG A 261 -23.66 0.61 -12.96
C ARG A 261 -23.87 2.12 -12.83
N GLU A 262 -25.12 2.54 -12.63
CA GLU A 262 -25.48 3.95 -12.48
C GLU A 262 -24.87 4.54 -11.21
N TYR A 263 -24.86 3.76 -10.12
CA TYR A 263 -24.18 4.12 -8.89
C TYR A 263 -22.67 4.26 -9.10
N PHE A 264 -22.04 3.37 -9.87
CA PHE A 264 -20.62 3.50 -10.16
C PHE A 264 -20.30 4.75 -10.98
N ASP A 265 -21.08 5.02 -12.03
CA ASP A 265 -20.88 6.21 -12.86
C ASP A 265 -21.08 7.50 -12.03
N THR A 266 -22.08 7.51 -11.14
CA THR A 266 -22.31 8.64 -10.23
C THR A 266 -21.18 8.81 -9.21
N PHE A 267 -20.71 7.71 -8.61
CA PHE A 267 -19.55 7.71 -7.72
C PHE A 267 -18.31 8.30 -8.41
N GLN A 268 -18.04 7.91 -9.66
CA GLN A 268 -16.93 8.45 -10.45
C GLN A 268 -17.10 9.94 -10.74
N ASN A 269 -18.32 10.39 -11.06
CA ASN A 269 -18.61 11.81 -11.27
C ASN A 269 -18.44 12.63 -10.00
N ILE A 270 -18.91 12.14 -8.85
CA ILE A 270 -18.70 12.77 -7.54
C ILE A 270 -17.21 12.95 -7.26
N LEU A 271 -16.39 11.91 -7.44
CA LEU A 271 -14.93 12.00 -7.23
C LEU A 271 -14.28 13.02 -8.17
N ARG A 272 -14.69 13.07 -9.44
CA ARG A 272 -14.21 14.06 -10.42
C ARG A 272 -14.56 15.48 -9.99
N ILE A 273 -15.80 15.71 -9.56
CA ILE A 273 -16.27 17.01 -9.07
C ILE A 273 -15.45 17.43 -7.85
N ILE A 274 -15.35 16.60 -6.81
CA ILE A 274 -14.57 16.93 -5.59
C ILE A 274 -13.13 17.29 -5.96
N ARG A 275 -12.51 16.54 -6.87
CA ARG A 275 -11.14 16.80 -7.32
C ARG A 275 -11.01 18.13 -8.05
N LEU A 276 -11.92 18.44 -8.95
CA LEU A 276 -11.94 19.70 -9.71
C LEU A 276 -12.20 20.89 -8.79
N THR A 277 -13.22 20.81 -7.93
CA THR A 277 -13.59 21.90 -7.03
C THR A 277 -12.47 22.22 -6.06
N ARG A 278 -11.80 21.21 -5.49
CA ARG A 278 -10.61 21.42 -4.66
C ARG A 278 -9.44 22.03 -5.42
N ALA A 279 -9.24 21.69 -6.69
CA ALA A 279 -8.17 22.28 -7.50
C ALA A 279 -8.41 23.77 -7.78
N HIS A 280 -9.68 24.20 -7.80
CA HIS A 280 -10.09 25.57 -8.04
C HIS A 280 -10.54 26.32 -6.77
N ASN A 281 -10.33 25.75 -5.59
CA ASN A 281 -10.80 26.29 -4.30
C ASN A 281 -12.30 26.63 -4.26
N ILE A 282 -13.12 25.85 -4.98
CA ILE A 282 -14.57 25.96 -4.99
C ILE A 282 -15.13 25.12 -3.85
N GLU A 283 -15.95 25.73 -3.00
CA GLU A 283 -16.68 25.00 -1.96
C GLU A 283 -17.81 24.16 -2.55
N ILE A 284 -18.03 22.98 -1.97
CA ILE A 284 -19.18 22.13 -2.26
C ILE A 284 -19.85 21.72 -0.94
N PRO A 285 -21.14 21.36 -0.97
CA PRO A 285 -21.81 20.77 0.18
C PRO A 285 -21.03 19.54 0.68
N ASP A 286 -20.99 19.34 2.00
CA ASP A 286 -20.41 18.12 2.55
C ASP A 286 -21.44 16.98 2.54
N PHE A 287 -21.02 15.80 2.13
CA PHE A 287 -21.85 14.61 2.04
C PHE A 287 -20.98 13.35 2.07
N ASN A 288 -21.57 12.21 2.45
CA ASN A 288 -20.88 10.92 2.35
C ASN A 288 -20.86 10.46 0.88
N ILE A 289 -19.68 10.21 0.34
CA ILE A 289 -19.51 9.79 -1.06
C ILE A 289 -20.02 8.38 -1.34
N PHE A 290 -20.30 7.57 -0.32
CA PHE A 290 -20.85 6.21 -0.43
C PHE A 290 -22.34 6.16 -0.07
N ASP A 291 -23.02 7.31 -0.01
CA ASP A 291 -24.46 7.39 0.26
C ASP A 291 -25.28 7.09 -1.01
N PHE A 292 -25.22 5.84 -1.47
CA PHE A 292 -25.75 5.40 -2.77
C PHE A 292 -27.23 5.76 -2.98
N THR A 293 -28.05 5.69 -1.93
CA THR A 293 -29.49 6.00 -1.99
C THR A 293 -29.77 7.48 -2.21
N ARG A 294 -28.82 8.36 -1.86
CA ARG A 294 -28.96 9.81 -1.93
C ARG A 294 -28.18 10.42 -3.09
N TYR A 295 -27.60 9.61 -3.98
CA TYR A 295 -26.86 10.10 -5.14
C TYR A 295 -27.64 11.09 -6.01
N GLY A 296 -28.92 10.84 -6.28
CA GLY A 296 -29.76 11.79 -7.02
C GLY A 296 -30.01 13.12 -6.29
N GLU A 297 -30.02 13.12 -4.95
CA GLU A 297 -30.12 14.34 -4.14
C GLU A 297 -28.77 15.07 -4.09
N ILE A 298 -27.68 14.33 -3.87
CA ILE A 298 -26.31 14.84 -3.80
C ILE A 298 -25.95 15.56 -5.10
N MET A 299 -26.16 14.93 -6.25
CA MET A 299 -25.85 15.53 -7.54
C MET A 299 -26.65 16.82 -7.79
N ARG A 300 -27.95 16.84 -7.45
CA ARG A 300 -28.78 18.06 -7.53
C ARG A 300 -28.23 19.17 -6.64
N ARG A 301 -27.89 18.86 -5.39
CA ARG A 301 -27.33 19.83 -4.44
C ARG A 301 -26.00 20.39 -4.94
N ILE A 302 -25.13 19.57 -5.51
CA ILE A 302 -23.85 20.00 -6.07
C ILE A 302 -24.08 21.01 -7.21
N PHE A 303 -24.96 20.70 -8.16
CA PHE A 303 -25.22 21.60 -9.30
C PHE A 303 -25.92 22.90 -8.87
N GLN A 304 -26.91 22.82 -7.98
CA GLN A 304 -27.58 24.02 -7.44
C GLN A 304 -26.62 24.92 -6.66
N TYR A 305 -25.64 24.35 -5.96
CA TYR A 305 -24.63 25.12 -5.24
C TYR A 305 -23.68 25.90 -6.18
N GLN A 306 -23.51 25.44 -7.42
CA GLN A 306 -22.73 26.14 -8.45
C GLN A 306 -23.51 27.26 -9.14
N GLU A 307 -24.85 27.22 -9.14
CA GLU A 307 -25.69 28.28 -9.74
C GLU A 307 -25.93 29.46 -8.79
N LEU A 308 -25.70 29.28 -7.49
CA LEU A 308 -25.97 30.27 -6.43
C LEU A 308 -24.75 31.12 -6.03
N LYS A 309 -23.58 30.93 -6.66
CA LYS A 309 -22.35 31.72 -6.48
C LYS A 309 -21.83 32.21 -7.82
#